data_AF-A0A397EIR0-F1
#
_entry.id   AF-A0A397EIR0-F1
#
_cell.length_a   1.000
_cell.length_b   1.000
_cell.length_c   1.000
_cell.angle_alpha   90.00
_cell.angle_beta   90.00
_cell.angle_gamma   90.00
#
_symmetry.space_group_name_H-M   'P 1'
#
loop_
_entity.id
_entity.type
_entity.pdbx_description
1 polymer ?
#
loop_
_entity_poly.entity_id
_entity_poly.type
_entity_poly.pdbx_seq_one_letter_code
_entity_poly.pdbx_strand_id
1 'polypeptide(L)'
;MATHDNKPADFEERVSYVHSATTKDIDEYAEAKSPKGLEEGALAEGGALDVFSREAFALYIQYGAVGIIFGMIPVLNYPIFNIYLNLEGYQTASYLVLTRIGWSFKVIFGLLSD
;
A
#
# COMPACT_ATOMS: atom_id res chain seq x y z
N MET A 1 -57.80 26.97 -8.60
CA MET A 1 -57.17 25.83 -7.90
C MET A 1 -55.99 26.41 -7.14
N ALA A 2 -55.88 26.08 -5.85
CA ALA A 2 -55.47 27.00 -4.79
C ALA A 2 -54.02 27.52 -4.83
N THR A 3 -53.86 28.82 -4.55
CA THR A 3 -52.59 29.45 -4.18
C THR A 3 -52.25 29.01 -2.77
N HIS A 4 -51.37 28.02 -2.62
CA HIS A 4 -50.90 27.59 -1.32
C HIS A 4 -49.92 28.63 -0.75
N ASP A 5 -50.40 29.35 0.26
CA ASP A 5 -49.67 30.35 1.04
C ASP A 5 -48.65 29.64 1.94
N ASN A 6 -47.47 29.34 1.39
CA ASN A 6 -46.41 28.57 2.05
C ASN A 6 -45.46 29.44 2.88
N LYS A 7 -46.04 30.32 3.70
CA LYS A 7 -45.32 31.18 4.67
C LYS A 7 -44.33 30.44 5.58
N PRO A 8 -44.61 29.24 6.14
CA PRO A 8 -43.66 28.61 7.06
C PRO A 8 -42.35 28.20 6.37
N ALA A 9 -42.39 27.75 5.11
CA ALA A 9 -41.20 27.37 4.37
C ALA A 9 -40.30 28.57 4.03
N ASP A 10 -40.89 29.74 3.74
CA ASP A 10 -40.15 30.99 3.52
C ASP A 10 -39.43 31.45 4.80
N PHE A 11 -40.06 31.26 5.96
CA PHE A 11 -39.39 31.54 7.24
C PHE A 11 -38.24 30.57 7.52
N GLU A 12 -38.40 29.28 7.21
CA GLU A 12 -37.32 28.28 7.36
C GLU A 12 -36.13 28.59 6.44
N GLU A 13 -36.38 28.96 5.18
CA GLU A 13 -35.35 29.37 4.24
C GLU A 13 -34.60 30.61 4.74
N ARG A 14 -35.32 31.62 5.25
CA ARG A 14 -34.71 32.84 5.77
C ARG A 14 -33.94 32.62 7.09
N VAL A 15 -34.39 31.70 7.93
CA VAL A 15 -33.65 31.29 9.14
C VAL A 15 -32.38 30.53 8.77
N SER A 16 -32.42 29.67 7.75
CA SER A 16 -31.24 28.97 7.24
C SER A 16 -30.19 29.93 6.70
N TYR A 17 -30.62 31.01 6.03
CA TYR A 17 -29.73 32.05 5.51
C TYR A 17 -29.05 32.86 6.62
N VAL A 18 -29.79 33.22 7.67
CA VAL A 18 -29.25 33.93 8.84
C VAL A 18 -28.27 33.05 9.62
N HIS A 19 -28.56 31.75 9.77
CA HIS A 19 -27.67 30.81 10.43
C HIS A 19 -26.38 30.56 9.61
N SER A 20 -26.50 30.46 8.28
CA SER A 20 -25.35 30.33 7.38
C SER A 20 -24.49 31.60 7.30
N ALA A 21 -25.08 32.79 7.46
CA ALA A 21 -24.35 34.05 7.46
C ALA A 21 -23.68 34.38 8.80
N THR A 22 -24.19 33.82 9.91
CA THR A 22 -23.69 34.11 11.26
C THR A 22 -22.60 33.12 11.72
N THR A 23 -22.57 31.90 11.18
CA THR A 23 -21.48 30.95 11.45
C THR A 23 -20.40 31.03 10.37
N LYS A 24 -19.66 32.14 10.38
CA LYS A 24 -18.32 32.21 9.78
C LYS A 24 -17.33 32.70 10.81
N ASP A 25 -17.23 31.97 11.92
CA ASP A 25 -15.94 31.84 12.60
C ASP A 25 -15.11 30.88 11.74
N ILE A 26 -14.29 31.49 10.89
CA ILE A 26 -13.50 30.90 9.81
C ILE A 26 -12.31 30.07 10.32
N ASP A 27 -12.22 29.86 11.64
CA ASP A 27 -11.07 29.26 12.30
C ASP A 27 -11.35 27.81 12.79
N GLU A 28 -12.62 27.41 12.96
CA GLU A 28 -12.95 26.12 13.60
C GLU A 28 -12.99 24.93 12.62
N TYR A 29 -13.30 25.17 11.34
CA TYR A 29 -13.29 24.12 10.30
C TYR A 29 -11.89 23.82 9.73
N ALA A 30 -10.86 24.56 10.15
CA ALA A 30 -9.49 24.36 9.70
C ALA A 30 -8.82 23.11 10.31
N GLU A 31 -9.38 22.59 11.41
CA GLU A 31 -8.81 21.49 12.20
C GLU A 31 -9.25 20.09 11.70
N ALA A 32 -10.24 20.02 10.81
CA ALA A 32 -10.70 18.77 10.19
C ALA A 32 -10.08 18.47 8.81
N LYS A 33 -9.15 19.31 8.32
CA LYS A 33 -8.31 18.93 7.17
C LYS A 33 -7.37 17.80 7.60
N SER A 34 -7.15 16.86 6.67
CA SER A 34 -6.06 15.87 6.73
C SER A 34 -4.83 16.48 7.40
N PRO A 35 -4.19 15.80 8.37
CA PRO A 35 -3.08 16.36 9.14
C PRO A 35 -2.08 17.01 8.19
N LYS A 36 -1.97 18.35 8.25
CA LYS A 36 -1.19 19.16 7.31
C LYS A 36 0.30 18.80 7.30
N GLY A 37 0.77 18.05 8.30
CA GLY A 37 2.12 17.49 8.36
C GLY A 37 2.38 16.31 7.41
N LEU A 38 1.35 15.76 6.77
CA LEU A 38 1.46 14.63 5.83
C LEU A 38 1.17 15.02 4.38
N GLU A 39 0.76 16.26 4.10
CA GLU A 39 0.39 16.67 2.73
C GLU A 39 1.61 17.04 1.86
N GLU A 40 2.80 17.19 2.46
CA GLU A 40 4.00 17.65 1.75
C GLU A 40 5.28 16.82 2.02
N GLY A 41 5.15 15.69 2.73
CA GLY A 41 6.31 14.92 3.20
C GLY A 41 6.12 13.41 3.21
N ALA A 42 7.23 12.69 3.00
CA ALA A 42 7.29 11.23 3.11
C ALA A 42 6.93 10.77 4.54
N LEU A 43 6.24 9.63 4.66
CA LEU A 43 5.86 9.02 5.94
C LEU A 43 7.07 8.54 6.77
N ALA A 44 8.26 8.50 6.17
CA ALA A 44 9.53 8.15 6.79
C ALA A 44 10.59 9.18 6.35
N GLU A 45 11.60 9.40 7.18
CA GLU A 45 12.75 10.23 6.80
C GLU A 45 13.45 9.62 5.58
N GLY A 46 13.64 10.45 4.53
CA GLY A 46 14.29 10.02 3.30
C GLY A 46 13.74 10.78 2.09
N GLY A 47 14.60 11.56 1.43
CA GLY A 47 14.27 12.17 0.15
C GLY A 47 14.21 11.15 -0.98
N ALA A 48 13.86 11.60 -2.19
CA ALA A 48 13.92 10.75 -3.37
C ALA A 48 15.35 10.21 -3.56
N LEU A 49 15.49 8.89 -3.70
CA LEU A 49 16.77 8.25 -3.98
C LEU A 49 17.21 8.61 -5.40
N ASP A 50 18.45 9.09 -5.56
CA ASP A 50 19.04 9.28 -6.89
C ASP A 50 19.24 7.91 -7.56
N VAL A 51 18.65 7.75 -8.74
CA VAL A 51 18.66 6.48 -9.51
C VAL A 51 20.06 6.06 -9.95
N PHE A 52 21.03 6.99 -10.01
CA PHE A 52 22.43 6.69 -10.34
C PHE A 52 23.35 6.67 -9.12
N SER A 53 22.80 6.77 -7.91
CA SER A 53 23.56 6.63 -6.67
C SER A 53 24.10 5.22 -6.48
N ARG A 54 25.14 5.08 -5.65
CA ARG A 54 25.71 3.78 -5.28
C ARG A 54 24.68 2.90 -4.56
N GLU A 55 23.83 3.53 -3.75
CA GLU A 55 22.73 2.93 -3.02
C GLU A 55 21.68 2.35 -3.98
N ALA A 56 21.30 3.09 -5.03
CA ALA A 56 20.40 2.60 -6.07
C ALA A 56 20.99 1.39 -6.83
N PHE A 57 22.28 1.44 -7.17
CA PHE A 57 22.96 0.30 -7.78
C PHE A 57 22.99 -0.94 -6.87
N ALA A 58 23.21 -0.76 -5.57
CA ALA A 58 23.14 -1.86 -4.62
C ALA A 58 21.75 -2.50 -4.60
N LEU A 59 20.68 -1.68 -4.62
CA LEU A 59 19.31 -2.15 -4.68
C LEU A 59 19.02 -2.91 -5.99
N TYR A 60 19.52 -2.43 -7.14
CA TYR A 60 19.37 -3.12 -8.42
C TYR A 60 20.07 -4.48 -8.43
N ILE A 61 21.30 -4.56 -7.93
CA ILE A 61 22.05 -5.81 -7.84
C ILE A 61 21.34 -6.79 -6.90
N GLN A 62 20.85 -6.31 -5.76
CA GLN A 62 20.08 -7.12 -4.83
C GLN A 62 18.81 -7.68 -5.49
N TYR A 63 18.05 -6.83 -6.19
CA TYR A 63 16.84 -7.25 -6.88
C TYR A 63 17.13 -8.23 -8.02
N GLY A 64 18.22 -8.00 -8.76
CA GLY A 64 18.71 -8.93 -9.79
C GLY A 64 19.11 -10.28 -9.23
N ALA A 65 19.84 -10.32 -8.10
CA ALA A 65 20.22 -11.54 -7.42
C ALA A 65 18.99 -12.33 -6.94
N VAL A 66 17.99 -11.64 -6.37
CA VAL A 66 16.71 -12.25 -6.00
C VAL A 66 16.03 -12.83 -7.25
N GLY A 67 15.98 -12.09 -8.36
CA GLY A 67 15.43 -12.57 -9.63
C GLY A 67 16.09 -13.85 -10.15
N ILE A 68 17.42 -13.92 -10.09
CA ILE A 68 18.18 -15.13 -10.46
C ILE A 68 17.79 -16.31 -9.58
N ILE A 69 17.75 -16.13 -8.25
CA ILE A 69 17.38 -17.20 -7.31
C ILE A 69 15.94 -17.67 -7.54
N PHE A 70 15.01 -16.73 -7.71
CA PHE A 70 13.59 -17.03 -7.97
C PHE A 70 13.36 -17.70 -9.31
N GLY A 71 14.16 -17.40 -10.33
CA GLY A 71 14.10 -18.10 -11.61
C GLY A 71 14.74 -19.50 -11.54
N MET A 72 15.85 -19.63 -10.83
CA MET A 72 16.65 -20.85 -10.79
C MET A 72 16.03 -21.92 -9.90
N ILE A 73 15.68 -21.59 -8.65
CA ILE A 73 15.23 -22.58 -7.66
C ILE A 73 14.04 -23.41 -8.20
N PRO A 74 12.92 -22.84 -8.65
CA PRO A 74 11.78 -23.64 -9.13
C PRO A 74 12.15 -24.58 -10.28
N VAL A 75 13.01 -24.13 -11.19
CA VAL A 75 13.43 -24.88 -12.39
C VAL A 75 14.31 -26.08 -12.04
N LEU A 76 15.06 -26.01 -10.94
CA LEU A 76 15.89 -27.13 -10.47
C LEU A 76 15.09 -28.34 -10.01
N ASN A 77 13.77 -28.21 -9.79
CA ASN A 77 12.93 -29.34 -9.40
C ASN A 77 13.03 -30.52 -10.38
N TYR A 78 12.93 -30.23 -11.68
CA TYR A 78 12.90 -31.25 -12.71
C TYR A 78 14.23 -32.01 -12.84
N PRO A 79 15.39 -31.36 -13.11
CA PRO A 79 16.64 -32.08 -13.29
C PRO A 79 17.11 -32.82 -12.03
N ILE A 80 16.88 -32.26 -10.83
CA ILE A 80 17.34 -32.90 -9.59
C ILE A 80 16.41 -34.04 -9.18
N PHE A 81 15.12 -33.76 -9.04
CA PHE A 81 14.22 -34.72 -8.41
C PHE A 81 13.63 -35.71 -9.41
N ASN A 82 13.36 -35.31 -10.65
CA ASN A 82 12.75 -36.20 -11.63
C ASN A 82 13.82 -36.97 -12.43
N ILE A 83 14.89 -36.30 -12.87
CA ILE A 83 15.93 -36.96 -13.70
C ILE A 83 16.96 -37.68 -12.82
N TYR A 84 17.58 -36.99 -11.87
CA TYR A 84 18.68 -37.56 -11.09
C TYR A 84 18.19 -38.53 -10.01
N LEU A 85 17.19 -38.13 -9.22
CA LEU A 85 16.64 -38.95 -8.13
C LEU A 85 15.50 -39.88 -8.56
N ASN A 86 14.98 -39.76 -9.78
CA ASN A 86 13.88 -40.57 -10.32
C ASN A 86 12.63 -40.60 -9.41
N LEU A 87 12.30 -39.46 -8.80
CA LEU A 87 11.10 -39.33 -7.97
C LEU A 87 9.86 -39.12 -8.84
N GLU A 88 8.73 -39.65 -8.38
CA GLU A 88 7.43 -39.45 -9.01
C GLU A 88 6.85 -38.06 -8.68
N GLY A 89 5.99 -37.52 -9.54
CA GLY A 89 5.47 -36.16 -9.40
C GLY A 89 4.74 -35.88 -8.08
N TYR A 90 4.14 -36.89 -7.45
CA TYR A 90 3.52 -36.73 -6.13
C TYR A 90 4.56 -36.55 -5.01
N GLN A 91 5.76 -37.13 -5.16
CA GLN A 91 6.85 -37.02 -4.21
C GLN A 91 7.53 -35.65 -4.32
N THR A 92 7.61 -35.10 -5.53
CA THR A 92 8.23 -33.79 -5.79
C THR A 92 7.29 -32.61 -5.50
N ALA A 93 6.00 -32.85 -5.24
CA ALA A 93 5.01 -31.82 -4.95
C ALA A 93 5.38 -30.94 -3.73
N SER A 94 6.05 -31.54 -2.73
CA SER A 94 6.52 -30.85 -1.52
C SER A 94 7.56 -29.76 -1.80
N TYR A 95 8.30 -29.86 -2.91
CA TYR A 95 9.36 -28.92 -3.25
C TYR A 95 8.87 -27.49 -3.49
N LEU A 96 7.77 -27.34 -4.24
CA LEU A 96 7.19 -26.03 -4.52
C LEU A 96 6.60 -25.40 -3.25
N VAL A 97 6.07 -26.21 -2.34
CA VAL A 97 5.56 -25.74 -1.05
C VAL A 97 6.71 -25.24 -0.17
N LEU A 98 7.82 -25.99 -0.11
CA LEU A 98 9.00 -25.63 0.68
C LEU A 98 9.72 -24.38 0.14
N THR A 99 9.73 -24.18 -1.17
CA THR A 99 10.31 -22.96 -1.75
C THR A 99 9.42 -21.74 -1.51
N ARG A 100 8.09 -21.92 -1.50
CA ARG A 100 7.14 -20.83 -1.20
C ARG A 100 7.07 -20.46 0.29
N ILE A 101 7.22 -21.41 1.20
CA ILE A 101 7.16 -21.11 2.65
C ILE A 101 8.29 -20.15 3.09
N GLY A 102 9.44 -20.21 2.40
CA GLY A 102 10.54 -19.26 2.62
C GLY A 102 10.12 -17.80 2.44
N TRP A 103 9.20 -17.52 1.51
CA TRP A 103 8.70 -16.16 1.27
C TRP A 103 7.90 -15.60 2.46
N SER A 104 7.20 -16.47 3.19
CA SER A 104 6.42 -16.07 4.37
C SER A 104 7.28 -15.48 5.48
N PHE A 105 8.56 -15.86 5.58
CA PHE A 105 9.50 -15.30 6.56
C PHE A 105 9.83 -13.83 6.34
N LYS A 106 9.50 -13.25 5.16
CA LYS A 106 9.62 -11.81 4.90
C LYS A 106 8.98 -10.97 6.00
N VAL A 107 7.85 -11.41 6.56
CA VAL A 107 7.14 -10.65 7.60
C VAL A 107 7.98 -10.57 8.88
N ILE A 108 8.59 -11.69 9.28
CA ILE A 108 9.45 -11.74 10.48
C ILE A 108 10.70 -10.89 10.27
N PHE A 109 11.36 -11.02 9.12
CA PHE A 109 12.55 -10.20 8.82
C PHE A 109 12.20 -8.73 8.63
N GLY A 110 11.02 -8.42 8.09
CA GLY A 110 10.51 -7.06 8.00
C GLY A 110 10.33 -6.43 9.39
N LEU A 111 9.75 -7.17 10.33
CA LEU A 111 9.60 -6.72 11.72
C LEU A 111 10.96 -6.50 12.41
N LEU A 112 11.98 -7.30 12.10
CA LEU A 112 13.32 -7.17 12.69
C LEU A 112 14.15 -6.05 12.05
N SER A 113 13.86 -5.68 10.81
CA SER A 113 14.62 -4.68 10.04
C SER A 113 14.06 -3.27 10.12
N ASP A 114 12.79 -3.14 10.51
CA ASP A 114 12.12 -1.87 10.82
C ASP A 114 12.69 -1.30 12.14
#